data_AF-A0A3M1N0T6-F1
#
_entry.id   AF-A0A3M1N0T6-F1
#
_cell.length_a   1.000
_cell.length_b   1.000
_cell.length_c   1.000
_cell.angle_alpha   90.00
_cell.angle_beta   90.00
_cell.angle_gamma   90.00
#
_symmetry.space_group_name_H-M   'P 1'
#
loop_
_entity.id
_entity.type
_entity.pdbx_description
1 polymer ?
#
loop_
_entity_poly.entity_id
_entity_poly.type
_entity_poly.pdbx_seq_one_letter_code
_entity_poly.pdbx_strand_id
1 'polypeptide(L)'
;MPEVDTPTLPPEYYRWLETARRFPMLNVWREGVLCSVKLSYLLEPQRGERDLFAHLERVRRFFPEGYLPLAYDVFGNLLLWDMREGAVYLHWQGTPPSRRIKVAPSLEDLCEKLYYRPIH
;
A
#
# COMPACT_ATOMS: atom_id res chain seq x y z
N MET A 1 18.05 29.58 0.17
CA MET A 1 16.79 28.80 0.13
C MET A 1 16.90 27.78 1.25
N PRO A 2 15.95 27.70 2.20
CA PRO A 2 16.05 26.65 3.20
C PRO A 2 15.90 25.31 2.49
N GLU A 3 16.83 24.39 2.74
CA GLU A 3 16.67 22.99 2.40
C GLU A 3 15.45 22.49 3.16
N VAL A 4 14.35 22.29 2.43
CA VAL A 4 13.17 21.62 2.97
C VAL A 4 13.55 20.15 2.99
N ASP A 5 13.81 19.63 4.20
CA ASP A 5 14.04 18.20 4.43
C ASP A 5 12.98 17.41 3.69
N THR A 6 13.39 16.71 2.64
CA THR A 6 12.51 15.75 1.97
C THR A 6 12.16 14.72 3.02
N PRO A 7 10.88 14.56 3.43
CA PRO A 7 10.59 13.67 4.52
C PRO A 7 10.85 12.25 3.99
N THR A 8 11.89 11.63 4.55
CA THR A 8 12.37 10.33 4.11
C THR A 8 11.41 9.29 4.66
N LEU A 9 10.79 8.50 3.78
CA LEU A 9 9.97 7.38 4.25
C LEU A 9 10.83 6.37 5.03
N PRO A 10 10.24 5.67 6.01
CA PRO A 10 10.98 4.66 6.77
C PRO A 10 11.56 3.57 5.86
N PRO A 11 12.72 2.97 6.19
CA PRO A 11 13.38 1.94 5.38
C PRO A 11 12.48 0.77 4.98
N GLU A 12 11.53 0.38 5.84
CA GLU A 12 10.56 -0.68 5.59
C GLU A 12 9.68 -0.40 4.38
N TYR A 13 9.40 0.87 4.05
CA TYR A 13 8.68 1.22 2.83
C TYR A 13 9.47 0.85 1.58
N TYR A 14 10.76 1.18 1.54
CA TYR A 14 11.57 0.87 0.36
C TYR A 14 11.73 -0.64 0.17
N ARG A 15 11.86 -1.40 1.28
CA ARG A 15 11.88 -2.87 1.25
C ARG A 15 10.56 -3.45 0.75
N TRP A 16 9.42 -2.92 1.22
CA TRP A 16 8.10 -3.29 0.70
C TRP A 16 8.02 -3.07 -0.81
N LEU A 17 8.44 -1.89 -1.26
CA LEU A 17 8.31 -1.49 -2.65
C LEU A 17 9.13 -2.39 -3.57
N GLU A 18 10.38 -2.69 -3.19
CA GLU A 18 11.23 -3.62 -3.92
C GLU A 18 10.63 -5.03 -3.96
N THR A 19 10.12 -5.51 -2.83
CA THR A 19 9.51 -6.84 -2.72
C THR A 19 8.26 -6.94 -3.61
N ALA A 20 7.39 -5.94 -3.57
CA ALA A 20 6.14 -5.91 -4.33
C ALA A 20 6.34 -5.84 -5.84
N ARG A 21 7.43 -5.20 -6.31
CA ARG A 21 7.80 -5.22 -7.74
C ARG A 21 8.12 -6.63 -8.24
N ARG A 22 8.65 -7.49 -7.37
CA ARG A 22 8.99 -8.88 -7.68
C ARG A 22 7.83 -9.84 -7.44
N PHE A 23 7.05 -9.57 -6.41
CA PHE A 23 6.00 -10.43 -5.88
C PHE A 23 4.69 -9.62 -5.72
N PRO A 24 3.96 -9.33 -6.81
CA PRO A 24 2.83 -8.41 -6.77
C PRO A 24 1.52 -9.07 -6.29
N MET A 25 1.55 -10.32 -5.80
CA MET A 25 0.35 -11.05 -5.39
C MET A 25 0.29 -11.18 -3.87
N LEU A 26 -0.91 -11.07 -3.30
CA LEU A 26 -1.19 -11.52 -1.94
C LEU A 26 -2.51 -12.28 -1.87
N ASN A 27 -2.68 -13.10 -0.84
CA ASN A 27 -3.94 -13.78 -0.54
C ASN A 27 -4.58 -13.17 0.71
N VAL A 28 -5.89 -12.93 0.64
CA VAL A 28 -6.67 -12.31 1.72
C VAL A 28 -7.97 -13.09 1.89
N TRP A 29 -8.31 -13.41 3.14
CA TRP A 29 -9.62 -13.97 3.47
C TRP A 29 -10.67 -12.86 3.53
N ARG A 30 -11.77 -13.05 2.80
CA ARG A 30 -12.95 -12.18 2.82
C ARG A 30 -14.19 -13.06 2.96
N GLU A 31 -14.92 -12.89 4.06
CA GLU A 31 -16.23 -13.54 4.26
C GLU A 31 -16.18 -15.07 4.04
N GLY A 32 -15.10 -15.70 4.50
CA GLY A 32 -14.89 -17.16 4.35
C GLY A 32 -14.37 -17.61 2.99
N VAL A 33 -14.04 -16.68 2.09
CA VAL A 33 -13.45 -16.97 0.77
C VAL A 33 -12.01 -16.47 0.71
N LEU A 34 -11.11 -17.30 0.18
CA LEU A 34 -9.73 -16.89 -0.08
C LEU A 34 -9.65 -16.16 -1.44
N CYS A 35 -9.34 -14.87 -1.40
CA CYS A 35 -9.19 -14.04 -2.58
C CYS A 35 -7.71 -13.76 -2.86
N SER A 36 -7.29 -13.90 -4.11
CA SER A 36 -5.98 -13.45 -4.57
C SER A 36 -6.07 -12.03 -5.14
N VAL A 37 -5.22 -11.13 -4.66
CA VAL A 37 -5.17 -9.73 -5.07
C VAL A 37 -3.85 -9.48 -5.80
N LYS A 38 -3.93 -8.92 -7.00
CA LYS A 38 -2.77 -8.48 -7.78
C LYS A 38 -2.57 -6.98 -7.63
N LEU A 39 -1.53 -6.59 -6.93
CA LEU A 39 -1.06 -5.20 -6.81
C LEU A 39 -0.58 -4.75 -8.19
N SER A 40 -1.47 -4.06 -8.92
CA SER A 40 -1.25 -3.74 -10.33
C SER A 40 -0.54 -2.41 -10.51
N TYR A 41 -0.72 -1.51 -9.55
CA TYR A 41 -0.12 -0.18 -9.54
C TYR A 41 0.48 0.08 -8.16
N LEU A 42 1.80 0.13 -8.09
CA LEU A 42 2.53 0.53 -6.89
C LEU A 42 2.58 2.06 -6.84
N LEU A 43 2.21 2.63 -5.71
CA LEU A 43 2.27 4.06 -5.48
C LEU A 43 3.68 4.39 -5.02
N GLU A 44 4.45 4.93 -5.94
CA GLU A 44 5.84 5.29 -5.76
C GLU A 44 6.00 6.81 -5.73
N PRO A 45 7.04 7.32 -5.05
CA PRO A 45 7.46 8.70 -5.21
C PRO A 45 7.89 8.93 -6.66
N GLN A 46 7.33 9.93 -7.35
CA GLN A 46 7.80 10.26 -8.69
C GLN A 46 9.19 10.88 -8.62
N ARG A 47 10.10 10.39 -9.47
CA ARG A 47 11.47 10.92 -9.58
C ARG A 47 11.40 12.35 -10.12
N GLY A 48 11.66 13.34 -9.25
CA GLY A 48 11.61 14.77 -9.60
C GLY A 48 10.50 15.56 -8.88
N GLU A 49 9.57 14.89 -8.21
CA GLU A 49 8.76 15.54 -7.18
C GLU A 49 9.65 15.78 -5.97
N ARG A 50 9.87 17.07 -5.62
CA ARG A 50 10.70 17.46 -4.47
C ARG A 50 10.06 17.09 -3.13
N ASP A 51 8.78 16.74 -3.15
CA ASP A 51 8.04 16.35 -1.96
C ASP A 51 7.05 15.24 -2.31
N LEU A 52 7.42 14.02 -1.94
CA LEU A 52 6.56 12.84 -1.99
C LEU A 52 5.26 13.05 -1.22
N PHE A 53 5.31 13.81 -0.12
CA PHE A 53 4.12 14.17 0.64
C PHE A 53 3.23 15.12 -0.14
N ALA A 54 3.71 15.94 -1.08
CA ALA A 54 2.82 16.80 -1.87
C ALA A 54 1.94 16.00 -2.85
N HIS A 55 2.49 14.96 -3.50
CA HIS A 55 1.70 14.04 -4.31
C HIS A 55 0.74 13.21 -3.46
N LEU A 56 1.25 12.68 -2.34
CA LEU A 56 0.45 11.94 -1.39
C LEU A 56 -0.59 12.82 -0.70
N GLU A 57 -0.35 14.11 -0.46
CA GLU A 57 -1.27 15.09 0.14
C GLU A 57 -2.44 15.37 -0.79
N ARG A 58 -2.18 15.50 -2.10
CA ARG A 58 -3.23 15.62 -3.11
C ARG A 58 -4.21 14.45 -3.05
N VAL A 59 -3.72 13.26 -2.72
CA VAL A 59 -4.55 12.07 -2.56
C VAL A 59 -4.90 11.75 -1.10
N ARG A 60 -4.27 12.41 -0.11
CA ARG A 60 -4.45 12.18 1.34
C ARG A 60 -5.87 12.49 1.77
N ARG A 61 -6.54 13.43 1.11
CA ARG A 61 -7.98 13.70 1.33
C ARG A 61 -8.88 12.48 1.08
N PHE A 62 -8.40 11.48 0.32
CA PHE A 62 -9.15 10.26 0.02
C PHE A 62 -8.89 9.14 1.03
N PHE A 63 -7.91 9.31 1.94
CA PHE A 63 -7.53 8.30 2.92
C PHE A 63 -7.56 8.87 4.33
N PRO A 64 -7.77 8.03 5.36
CA PRO A 64 -7.74 8.50 6.74
C PRO A 64 -6.39 9.09 7.10
N GLU A 65 -6.40 10.04 8.03
CA GLU A 65 -5.16 10.57 8.58
C GLU A 65 -4.29 9.46 9.19
N GLY A 66 -2.98 9.51 8.93
CA GLY A 66 -2.05 8.50 9.41
C GLY A 66 -1.93 7.26 8.51
N TYR A 67 -2.73 7.17 7.44
CA TYR A 67 -2.64 6.07 6.49
C TYR A 67 -1.89 6.52 5.23
N LEU A 68 -0.92 5.73 4.82
CA LEU A 68 -0.20 5.89 3.57
C LEU A 68 -0.72 4.87 2.54
N PRO A 69 -1.23 5.30 1.36
CA PRO A 69 -1.58 4.37 0.31
C PRO A 69 -0.32 3.77 -0.33
N LEU A 70 -0.31 2.45 -0.49
CA LEU A 70 0.84 1.69 -0.99
C LEU A 70 0.69 1.26 -2.45
N ALA A 71 -0.48 0.73 -2.81
CA ALA A 71 -0.75 0.15 -4.12
C ALA A 71 -2.24 -0.07 -4.34
N TYR A 72 -2.66 -0.21 -5.60
CA TYR A 72 -4.02 -0.63 -5.94
C TYR A 72 -4.06 -1.69 -7.04
N ASP A 73 -5.14 -2.47 -7.07
CA ASP A 73 -5.43 -3.42 -8.14
C ASP A 73 -6.30 -2.81 -9.25
N VAL A 74 -6.54 -3.56 -10.32
CA VAL A 74 -7.38 -3.15 -11.46
C VAL A 74 -8.86 -2.94 -11.11
N PHE A 75 -9.30 -3.43 -9.95
CA PHE A 75 -10.65 -3.22 -9.43
C PHE A 75 -10.74 -2.02 -8.49
N GLY A 76 -9.62 -1.30 -8.30
CA GLY A 76 -9.52 -0.14 -7.43
C GLY A 76 -9.42 -0.48 -5.94
N ASN A 77 -9.20 -1.75 -5.57
CA ASN A 77 -8.93 -2.11 -4.18
C ASN A 77 -7.57 -1.54 -3.79
N LEU A 78 -7.50 -0.94 -2.61
CA LEU A 78 -6.35 -0.17 -2.20
C LEU A 78 -5.68 -0.78 -0.97
N LEU A 79 -4.36 -0.95 -1.07
CA LEU A 79 -3.52 -1.31 0.04
C LEU A 79 -3.07 -0.04 0.78
N LEU A 80 -3.29 -0.03 2.09
CA LEU A 80 -3.02 1.10 2.97
C LEU A 80 -2.10 0.66 4.11
N TRP A 81 -1.15 1.50 4.47
CA TRP A 81 -0.27 1.32 5.62
C TRP A 81 -0.63 2.32 6.70
N ASP A 82 -1.00 1.83 7.89
CA ASP A 82 -1.13 2.66 9.07
C ASP A 82 0.28 3.02 9.58
N MET A 83 0.68 4.27 9.38
CA MET A 83 2.01 4.77 9.76
C MET A 83 2.19 4.89 11.28
N ARG A 84 1.09 4.85 12.07
CA ARG A 84 1.15 4.95 13.53
C ARG A 84 1.30 3.57 14.15
N GLU A 85 0.51 2.60 13.68
CA GLU A 85 0.50 1.23 14.22
C GLU A 85 1.38 0.26 13.44
N GLY A 86 1.84 0.64 12.25
CA GLY A 86 2.60 -0.20 11.33
C GLY A 86 1.74 -1.17 10.51
N ALA A 87 0.48 -1.40 10.88
CA ALA A 87 -0.39 -2.39 10.28
C ALA A 87 -0.77 -2.07 8.82
N VAL A 88 -0.93 -3.11 8.01
CA VAL A 88 -1.34 -2.99 6.61
C VAL A 88 -2.77 -3.48 6.45
N TYR A 89 -3.56 -2.68 5.75
CA TYR A 89 -4.97 -2.90 5.51
C TYR A 89 -5.26 -2.92 4.00
N LEU A 90 -6.15 -3.81 3.59
CA LEU A 90 -6.77 -3.77 2.27
C LEU A 90 -8.16 -3.13 2.38
N HIS A 91 -8.40 -2.12 1.56
CA HIS A 91 -9.68 -1.47 1.39
C HIS A 91 -10.33 -1.94 0.08
N TRP A 92 -11.48 -2.61 0.19
CA TRP A 92 -12.22 -3.11 -0.97
C TRP A 92 -13.16 -2.03 -1.54
N GLN A 93 -13.04 -1.77 -2.83
CA GLN A 93 -13.95 -0.87 -3.57
C GLN A 93 -15.38 -1.43 -3.63
N GLY A 94 -16.38 -0.55 -3.64
CA GLY A 94 -17.80 -0.92 -3.78
C GLY A 94 -18.46 -1.57 -2.55
N THR A 95 -17.70 -1.89 -1.50
CA THR A 95 -18.25 -2.22 -0.18
C THR A 95 -18.59 -0.94 0.59
N PRO A 96 -19.60 -0.94 1.50
CA PRO A 96 -19.85 0.19 2.37
C PRO A 96 -18.53 0.64 3.03
N PRO A 97 -18.30 1.95 3.21
CA PRO A 97 -16.99 2.57 3.47
C PRO A 97 -16.24 2.13 4.75
N SER A 98 -16.72 1.12 5.46
CA SER A 98 -16.28 0.70 6.79
C SER A 98 -15.48 -0.60 6.87
N ARG A 99 -15.39 -1.44 5.83
CA ARG A 99 -14.64 -2.72 5.94
C ARG A 99 -13.25 -2.65 5.32
N ARG A 100 -12.27 -2.25 6.14
CA ARG A 100 -10.85 -2.55 5.90
C ARG A 100 -10.52 -3.91 6.49
N ILE A 101 -9.75 -4.71 5.78
CA ILE A 101 -9.27 -6.00 6.29
C ILE A 101 -7.79 -5.84 6.60
N LYS A 102 -7.39 -6.13 7.84
CA LYS A 102 -5.97 -6.19 8.20
C LYS A 102 -5.34 -7.38 7.49
N VAL A 103 -4.38 -7.11 6.61
CA VAL A 103 -3.69 -8.15 5.82
C VAL A 103 -2.33 -8.51 6.42
N ALA A 104 -1.71 -7.55 7.13
CA ALA A 104 -0.46 -7.77 7.85
C ALA A 104 -0.36 -6.86 9.08
N PRO A 105 0.31 -7.30 10.16
CA PRO A 105 0.59 -6.44 11.31
C PRO A 105 1.73 -5.44 11.03
N SER A 106 2.55 -5.66 10.00
CA SER A 106 3.58 -4.71 9.55
C SER A 106 3.82 -4.80 8.03
N LEU A 107 4.61 -3.87 7.47
CA LEU A 107 5.12 -3.99 6.09
C LEU A 107 6.07 -5.17 5.92
N GLU A 108 6.83 -5.54 6.94
CA GLU A 108 7.75 -6.67 6.89
C GLU A 108 6.96 -7.99 6.80
N ASP A 109 5.94 -8.15 7.65
CA ASP A 109 5.01 -9.29 7.58
C ASP A 109 4.26 -9.35 6.25
N LEU A 110 3.96 -8.19 5.64
CA LEU A 110 3.36 -8.17 4.31
C LEU A 110 4.33 -8.77 3.29
N CYS A 111 5.61 -8.36 3.30
CA CYS A 111 6.63 -8.82 2.36
C CYS A 111 6.74 -10.36 2.35
N GLU A 112 6.65 -11.00 3.51
CA GLU A 112 6.70 -12.46 3.63
C GLU A 112 5.49 -13.18 3.02
N LYS A 113 4.34 -12.49 2.92
CA LYS A 113 3.10 -13.02 2.35
C LYS A 113 2.97 -12.76 0.84
N LEU A 114 3.82 -11.89 0.30
CA LEU A 114 3.82 -11.57 -1.12
C LEU A 114 4.38 -12.74 -1.92
N TYR A 115 3.75 -13.03 -3.05
CA TYR A 115 4.21 -14.08 -3.96
C TYR A 115 4.10 -13.67 -5.42
N TYR A 116 4.70 -14.47 -6.30
CA TYR A 116 4.57 -14.34 -7.73
C TYR A 116 3.70 -15.48 -8.27
N ARG A 117 2.75 -15.15 -9.14
CA ARG A 117 1.97 -16.13 -9.90
C ARG A 117 2.18 -15.85 -11.39
N PRO A 118 2.79 -16.76 -12.16
CA PRO A 118 2.84 -16.60 -13.60
C PRO A 118 1.42 -16.57 -14.16
N ILE A 119 1.11 -15.54 -14.95
CA ILE A 119 -0.15 -15.47 -15.68
C ILE A 119 0.08 -16.30 -16.94
N HIS A 120 -0.66 -17.41 -17.07
CA HIS A 120 -0.70 -18.25 -18.27
C HIS A 120 -1.69 -17.68 -19.29
#